data_AF-A0A2M9HN31-F1
#
_entry.id   AF-A0A2M9HN31-F1
#
_cell.length_a   1.000
_cell.length_b   1.000
_cell.length_c   1.000
_cell.angle_alpha   90.00
_cell.angle_beta   90.00
_cell.angle_gamma   90.00
#
_symmetry.space_group_name_H-M   'P 1'
#
loop_
_entity.id
_entity.type
_entity.pdbx_description
1 polymer ?
#
loop_
_entity_poly.entity_id
_entity_poly.type
_entity_poly.pdbx_seq_one_letter_code
_entity_poly.pdbx_strand_id
1 'polypeptide(L)'
;MRIDYDRFSYGYRLENQIYLILKRARGGACHDDLFSTILFKDVVRHAVGLNNANAIDQVLEGIVYMELKRRGYDVHVGKVGDKEIDFIARRGDTVSYYQVTYLLGSQQTVDREFGVFDAVQDNWPKYVLSMDEFPQTHNGIYGMNIIDWLLDVD
;
A
#
# COMPACT_ATOMS: atom_id res chain seq x y z
N MET A 1 3.71 -5.15 -20.59
CA MET A 1 3.32 -4.42 -19.37
C MET A 1 3.46 -2.93 -19.65
N ARG A 2 2.36 -2.18 -19.69
CA ARG A 2 2.36 -0.72 -19.90
C ARG A 2 2.33 -0.06 -18.52
N ILE A 3 3.25 0.87 -18.27
CA ILE A 3 3.27 1.71 -17.06
C ILE A 3 2.36 2.90 -17.34
N ASP A 4 1.30 3.05 -16.54
CA ASP A 4 0.34 4.14 -16.68
C ASP A 4 0.72 5.28 -15.72
N TYR A 5 1.24 6.38 -16.28
CA TYR A 5 1.74 7.53 -15.51
C TYR A 5 0.62 8.49 -15.06
N ASP A 6 -0.61 8.36 -15.57
CA ASP A 6 -1.68 9.33 -15.31
C ASP A 6 -2.28 9.23 -13.89
N ARG A 7 -2.28 8.03 -13.27
CA ARG A 7 -2.71 7.86 -11.86
C ARG A 7 -1.74 8.56 -10.88
N PHE A 8 -0.48 8.73 -11.26
CA PHE A 8 0.52 9.43 -10.46
C PHE A 8 0.27 10.95 -10.38
N SER A 9 -0.47 11.58 -11.31
CA SER A 9 -0.86 13.00 -11.20
C SER A 9 -1.79 13.31 -10.01
N TYR A 10 -2.49 12.30 -9.47
CA TYR A 10 -3.18 12.41 -8.17
C TYR A 10 -2.24 12.15 -6.99
N GLY A 11 -1.25 11.26 -7.16
CA GLY A 11 -0.12 11.08 -6.23
C GLY A 11 0.64 12.38 -5.98
N TYR A 12 0.97 13.15 -7.02
CA TYR A 12 1.59 14.50 -6.92
C TYR A 12 0.73 15.52 -6.14
N ARG A 13 -0.59 15.31 -6.06
CA ARG A 13 -1.50 16.17 -5.28
C ARG A 13 -1.46 15.85 -3.78
N LEU A 14 -1.25 14.58 -3.42
CA LEU A 14 -1.01 14.11 -2.04
C LEU A 14 0.43 14.33 -1.61
N GLU A 15 1.41 14.26 -2.53
CA GLU A 15 2.80 14.65 -2.26
C GLU A 15 2.84 16.05 -1.63
N ASN A 16 2.09 17.03 -2.16
CA ASN A 16 2.11 18.38 -1.61
C ASN A 16 1.46 18.50 -0.22
N GLN A 17 0.40 17.75 0.08
CA GLN A 17 -0.23 17.80 1.41
C GLN A 17 0.57 17.03 2.47
N ILE A 18 1.12 15.87 2.11
CA ILE A 18 1.91 15.02 3.00
C ILE A 18 3.31 15.64 3.20
N TYR A 19 3.95 16.18 2.16
CA TYR A 19 5.24 16.87 2.25
C TYR A 19 5.21 18.09 3.20
N LEU A 20 4.10 18.84 3.23
CA LEU A 20 3.92 19.96 4.16
C LEU A 20 3.81 19.49 5.62
N ILE A 21 3.17 18.34 5.87
CA ILE A 21 3.11 17.70 7.19
C ILE A 21 4.51 17.22 7.60
N LEU A 22 5.22 16.56 6.69
CA LEU A 22 6.59 16.05 6.90
C LEU A 22 7.61 17.18 7.15
N LYS A 23 7.48 18.34 6.50
CA LYS A 23 8.38 19.50 6.70
C LYS A 23 8.22 20.13 8.09
N ARG A 24 7.05 20.00 8.72
CA ARG A 24 6.74 20.57 10.04
C ARG A 24 7.31 19.76 11.19
N ALA A 25 7.55 18.46 10.98
CA ALA A 25 8.02 17.54 12.00
C ALA A 25 9.54 17.25 11.95
N ARG A 26 10.31 17.95 11.10
CA ARG A 26 11.79 17.93 11.05
C ARG A 26 12.49 18.61 12.24
N GLY A 27 11.79 18.83 13.34
CA GLY A 27 12.35 19.34 14.58
C GLY A 27 12.83 18.22 15.50
N GLY A 28 13.86 17.47 15.06
CA GLY A 28 14.75 16.64 15.89
C GLY A 28 14.12 15.63 16.85
N ALA A 29 14.08 14.36 16.46
CA ALA A 29 14.24 13.20 17.34
C ALA A 29 14.52 11.95 16.48
N CYS A 30 15.18 10.93 17.03
CA CYS A 30 15.36 9.59 16.46
C CYS A 30 14.06 9.09 15.77
N HIS A 31 14.05 8.92 14.43
CA HIS A 31 12.91 9.42 13.63
C HIS A 31 12.14 8.41 12.75
N ASP A 32 12.60 7.17 12.57
CA ASP A 32 12.08 6.35 11.46
C ASP A 32 10.72 5.69 11.76
N ASP A 33 10.48 5.19 12.98
CA ASP A 33 9.21 4.50 13.33
C ASP A 33 8.13 5.44 13.86
N LEU A 34 8.55 6.57 14.44
CA LEU A 34 7.61 7.54 15.00
C LEU A 34 6.87 8.27 13.88
N PHE A 35 7.52 8.46 12.73
CA PHE A 35 6.94 9.16 11.59
C PHE A 35 5.87 8.36 10.88
N SER A 36 6.12 7.08 10.60
CA SER A 36 5.12 6.18 10.02
C SER A 36 3.91 6.08 10.96
N THR A 37 4.14 5.91 12.25
CA THR A 37 3.07 5.78 13.27
C THR A 37 2.25 7.06 13.44
N ILE A 38 2.88 8.24 13.47
CA ILE A 38 2.19 9.53 13.59
C ILE A 38 1.42 9.84 12.31
N LEU A 39 2.07 9.69 11.15
CA LEU A 39 1.43 9.93 9.85
C LEU A 39 0.24 8.99 9.65
N PHE A 40 0.39 7.70 9.96
CA PHE A 40 -0.69 6.72 9.89
C PHE A 40 -1.88 7.14 10.76
N LYS A 41 -1.66 7.45 12.04
CA LYS A 41 -2.74 7.85 12.96
C LYS A 41 -3.48 9.09 12.50
N ASP A 42 -2.76 10.10 12.02
CA ASP A 42 -3.39 11.35 11.61
C ASP A 42 -4.10 11.22 10.26
N VAL A 43 -3.48 10.57 9.27
CA VAL A 43 -4.09 10.39 7.95
C VAL A 43 -5.31 9.46 8.04
N VAL A 44 -5.22 8.35 8.77
CA VAL A 44 -6.36 7.44 8.97
C VAL A 44 -7.48 8.12 9.74
N ARG A 45 -7.19 8.90 10.79
CA ARG A 45 -8.23 9.66 11.53
C ARG A 45 -9.02 10.60 10.60
N HIS A 46 -8.32 11.30 9.70
CA HIS A 46 -8.98 12.18 8.73
C HIS A 46 -9.79 11.38 7.70
N ALA A 47 -9.26 10.24 7.23
CA ALA A 47 -9.95 9.36 6.28
C ALA A 47 -11.22 8.72 6.87
N VAL A 48 -11.15 8.24 8.13
CA VAL A 48 -12.30 7.70 8.87
C VAL A 48 -13.36 8.78 9.09
N GLY A 49 -12.95 10.04 9.31
CA GLY A 49 -13.86 11.19 9.37
C GLY A 49 -14.66 11.43 8.08
N LEU A 50 -14.24 10.85 6.94
CA LEU A 50 -14.94 10.93 5.65
C LEU A 50 -15.97 9.80 5.43
N ASN A 51 -16.08 8.81 6.34
CA ASN A 51 -17.05 7.70 6.31
C ASN A 51 -17.14 6.92 4.97
N ASN A 52 -16.10 6.94 4.14
CA ASN A 52 -16.11 6.30 2.83
C ASN A 52 -14.96 5.30 2.72
N ALA A 53 -15.28 4.00 2.62
CA ALA A 53 -14.29 2.92 2.51
C ALA A 53 -13.30 3.15 1.35
N ASN A 54 -13.78 3.63 0.20
CA ASN A 54 -12.93 3.91 -0.96
C ASN A 54 -11.90 5.03 -0.69
N ALA A 55 -12.24 5.99 0.17
CA ALA A 55 -11.31 7.06 0.56
C ALA A 55 -10.24 6.53 1.51
N ILE A 56 -10.60 5.55 2.35
CA ILE A 56 -9.66 4.87 3.24
C ILE A 56 -8.72 3.97 2.42
N ASP A 57 -9.24 3.23 1.43
CA ASP A 57 -8.41 2.43 0.50
C ASP A 57 -7.33 3.28 -0.16
N GLN A 58 -7.69 4.42 -0.75
CA GLN A 58 -6.74 5.35 -1.39
C GLN A 58 -5.68 5.89 -0.41
N VAL A 59 -6.07 6.14 0.84
CA VAL A 59 -5.16 6.58 1.88
C VAL A 59 -4.17 5.48 2.24
N LEU A 60 -4.63 4.24 2.39
CA LEU A 60 -3.78 3.09 2.68
C LEU A 60 -2.83 2.79 1.52
N GLU A 61 -3.31 2.85 0.27
CA GLU A 61 -2.48 2.76 -0.93
C GLU A 61 -1.33 3.79 -0.88
N GLY A 62 -1.64 5.06 -0.54
CA GLY A 62 -0.63 6.11 -0.41
C GLY A 62 0.39 5.85 0.69
N ILE A 63 -0.04 5.32 1.84
CA ILE A 63 0.84 4.97 2.96
C ILE A 63 1.79 3.83 2.54
N VAL A 64 1.26 2.76 1.94
CA VAL A 64 2.04 1.61 1.47
C VAL A 64 3.05 2.05 0.40
N TYR A 65 2.62 2.89 -0.55
CA TYR A 65 3.53 3.46 -1.55
C TYR A 65 4.71 4.19 -0.92
N MET A 66 4.43 5.11 0.01
CA MET A 66 5.46 5.91 0.68
C MET A 66 6.43 5.02 1.46
N GLU A 67 5.91 3.99 2.14
CA GLU A 67 6.73 3.05 2.89
C GLU A 67 7.63 2.20 1.97
N LEU A 68 7.09 1.68 0.86
CA LEU A 68 7.89 0.98 -0.14
C LEU A 68 9.01 1.89 -0.69
N LYS A 69 8.71 3.17 -0.96
CA LYS A 69 9.75 4.15 -1.35
C LYS A 69 10.78 4.37 -0.24
N ARG A 70 10.35 4.48 1.02
CA ARG A 70 11.24 4.63 2.19
C ARG A 70 12.18 3.43 2.34
N ARG A 71 11.70 2.21 2.11
CA ARG A 71 12.49 0.96 2.11
C ARG A 71 13.39 0.78 0.88
N GLY A 72 13.45 1.78 -0.01
CA GLY A 72 14.36 1.83 -1.15
C GLY A 72 13.87 1.06 -2.38
N TYR A 73 12.58 0.74 -2.46
CA TYR A 73 12.02 0.11 -3.65
C TYR A 73 11.77 1.12 -4.77
N ASP A 74 11.92 0.65 -6.00
CA ASP A 74 11.35 1.26 -7.19
C ASP A 74 9.93 0.72 -7.41
N VAL A 75 8.93 1.59 -7.39
CA VAL A 75 7.52 1.22 -7.21
C VAL A 75 6.69 1.67 -8.41
N HIS A 76 5.98 0.72 -9.00
CA HIS A 76 5.16 0.92 -10.20
C HIS A 76 3.76 0.34 -10.02
N VAL A 77 2.77 0.89 -10.72
CA VAL A 77 1.45 0.25 -10.84
C VAL A 77 1.50 -0.84 -11.92
N GLY A 78 0.91 -2.00 -11.63
CA GLY A 78 0.83 -3.13 -12.56
C GLY A 78 -0.51 -3.19 -13.28
N LYS A 79 -0.51 -3.46 -14.58
CA LYS A 79 -1.74 -3.71 -15.34
C LYS A 79 -1.67 -5.03 -16.08
N VAL A 80 -2.58 -5.95 -15.76
CA VAL A 80 -2.61 -7.31 -16.30
C VAL A 80 -4.02 -7.60 -16.84
N GLY A 81 -4.18 -7.53 -18.16
CA GLY A 81 -5.50 -7.55 -18.79
C GLY A 81 -6.33 -6.35 -18.31
N ASP A 82 -7.51 -6.65 -17.77
CA ASP A 82 -8.42 -5.66 -17.17
C ASP A 82 -8.21 -5.47 -15.66
N LYS A 83 -7.30 -6.24 -15.05
CA LYS A 83 -6.98 -6.14 -13.62
C LYS A 83 -5.78 -5.21 -13.40
N GLU A 84 -5.84 -4.44 -12.33
CA GLU A 84 -4.75 -3.58 -11.87
C GLU A 84 -4.18 -4.19 -10.58
N ILE A 85 -2.85 -4.20 -10.47
CA ILE A 85 -2.13 -4.51 -9.23
C ILE A 85 -1.64 -3.17 -8.71
N ASP A 86 -1.98 -2.83 -7.47
CA ASP A 86 -1.68 -1.52 -6.92
C ASP A 86 -0.19 -1.20 -7.00
N PHE A 87 0.67 -2.12 -6.53
CA PHE A 87 2.11 -1.91 -6.55
C PHE A 87 2.93 -3.13 -6.95
N ILE A 88 3.95 -2.86 -7.76
CA ILE A 88 5.05 -3.73 -8.11
C ILE A 88 6.31 -3.04 -7.61
N ALA A 89 6.91 -3.60 -6.56
CA ALA A 89 8.08 -3.05 -5.91
C ALA A 89 9.33 -3.85 -6.31
N ARG A 90 10.36 -3.15 -6.79
CA ARG A 90 11.62 -3.75 -7.23
C ARG A 90 12.79 -3.18 -6.44
N ARG A 91 13.72 -4.04 -6.00
CA ARG A 91 14.95 -3.63 -5.31
C ARG A 91 16.11 -4.53 -5.76
N GLY A 92 16.94 -4.03 -6.66
CA GLY A 92 17.93 -4.87 -7.35
C GLY A 92 17.22 -5.95 -8.19
N ASP A 93 17.56 -7.21 -7.94
CA ASP A 93 16.98 -8.35 -8.66
C ASP A 93 15.72 -8.92 -8.00
N THR A 94 15.27 -8.35 -6.88
CA THR A 94 14.04 -8.81 -6.21
C THR A 94 12.83 -8.03 -6.70
N VAL A 95 11.72 -8.75 -6.86
CA VAL A 95 10.40 -8.19 -7.19
C VAL A 95 9.40 -8.66 -6.15
N SER A 96 8.45 -7.81 -5.80
CA SER A 96 7.32 -8.14 -4.94
C SER A 96 6.07 -7.40 -5.41
N TYR A 97 4.91 -8.01 -5.20
CA TYR A 97 3.62 -7.50 -5.64
C TYR A 97 2.73 -7.22 -4.43
N TYR A 98 2.03 -6.09 -4.44
CA TYR A 98 1.16 -5.67 -3.35
C TYR A 98 -0.20 -5.23 -3.89
N GLN A 99 -1.24 -5.77 -3.28
CA GLN A 99 -2.62 -5.30 -3.37
C GLN A 99 -3.03 -4.75 -2.00
N VAL A 100 -3.69 -3.60 -1.95
CA VAL A 100 -4.01 -2.90 -0.71
C VAL A 100 -5.52 -2.71 -0.59
N THR A 101 -6.08 -3.01 0.58
CA THR A 101 -7.51 -2.82 0.84
C THR A 101 -7.77 -2.48 2.29
N TYR A 102 -8.84 -1.74 2.60
CA TYR A 102 -9.21 -1.45 3.97
C TYR A 102 -9.70 -2.70 4.69
N LEU A 103 -10.72 -3.38 4.14
CA LEU A 103 -11.35 -4.54 4.77
C LEU A 103 -11.73 -5.61 3.75
N LEU A 104 -11.42 -6.87 4.03
CA LEU A 104 -11.91 -8.03 3.26
C LEU A 104 -13.30 -8.46 3.77
N GLY A 105 -14.24 -7.53 3.81
CA GLY A 105 -15.56 -7.72 4.44
C GLY A 105 -16.52 -8.68 3.71
N SER A 106 -16.13 -9.23 2.56
CA SER A 106 -16.93 -10.19 1.80
C SER A 106 -16.06 -11.15 0.98
N GLN A 107 -16.57 -12.35 0.69
CA GLN A 107 -15.88 -13.30 -0.19
C GLN A 107 -15.64 -12.71 -1.58
N GLN A 108 -16.56 -11.88 -2.09
CA GLN A 108 -16.37 -11.19 -3.37
C GLN A 108 -15.16 -10.24 -3.34
N THR A 109 -14.94 -9.54 -2.22
CA THR A 109 -13.76 -8.69 -2.03
C THR A 109 -12.50 -9.54 -2.01
N VAL A 110 -12.49 -10.64 -1.24
CA VAL A 110 -11.37 -11.59 -1.20
C VAL A 110 -11.04 -12.10 -2.59
N ASP A 111 -12.02 -12.62 -3.32
CA ASP A 111 -11.80 -13.17 -4.66
C ASP A 111 -11.26 -12.11 -5.64
N ARG A 112 -11.69 -10.85 -5.48
CA ARG A 112 -11.19 -9.73 -6.27
C ARG A 112 -9.74 -9.39 -5.93
N GLU A 113 -9.43 -9.13 -4.66
CA GLU A 113 -8.10 -8.68 -4.22
C GLU A 113 -7.03 -9.76 -4.39
N PHE A 114 -7.36 -11.04 -4.17
CA PHE A 114 -6.42 -12.13 -4.41
C PHE A 114 -6.33 -12.51 -5.89
N GLY A 115 -7.45 -12.45 -6.62
CA GLY A 115 -7.52 -12.81 -8.03
C GLY A 115 -6.77 -11.85 -8.96
N VAL A 116 -6.36 -10.65 -8.51
CA VAL A 116 -5.50 -9.76 -9.33
C VAL A 116 -4.20 -10.45 -9.75
N PHE A 117 -3.76 -11.44 -8.99
CA PHE A 117 -2.52 -12.17 -9.22
C PHE A 117 -2.63 -13.40 -10.12
N ASP A 118 -3.84 -13.83 -10.52
CA ASP A 118 -4.05 -15.07 -11.30
C ASP A 118 -3.25 -15.11 -12.61
N ALA A 119 -3.02 -13.95 -13.21
CA ALA A 119 -2.31 -13.80 -14.48
C ALA A 119 -0.80 -13.53 -14.31
N VAL A 120 -0.31 -13.45 -13.07
CA VAL A 120 1.13 -13.28 -12.75
C VAL A 120 1.76 -14.66 -12.58
N GLN A 121 2.45 -15.13 -13.62
CA GLN A 121 2.99 -16.50 -13.70
C GLN A 121 4.39 -16.69 -13.09
N ASP A 122 4.93 -15.68 -12.40
CA ASP A 122 6.20 -15.79 -11.69
C ASP A 122 6.04 -16.29 -10.25
N ASN A 123 7.17 -16.60 -9.61
CA ASN A 123 7.24 -17.06 -8.22
C ASN A 123 7.69 -15.97 -7.24
N TRP A 124 7.63 -14.70 -7.63
CA TRP A 124 7.94 -13.61 -6.72
C TRP A 124 6.83 -13.47 -5.67
N PRO A 125 7.17 -13.01 -4.45
CA PRO A 125 6.22 -12.88 -3.36
C PRO A 125 5.10 -11.89 -3.71
N LYS A 126 3.89 -12.24 -3.29
CA LYS A 126 2.65 -11.50 -3.55
C LYS A 126 1.94 -11.29 -2.22
N TYR A 127 1.48 -10.07 -1.98
CA TYR A 127 0.91 -9.65 -0.71
C TYR A 127 -0.45 -8.99 -0.93
N VAL A 128 -1.40 -9.31 -0.04
CA VAL A 128 -2.63 -8.53 0.15
C VAL A 128 -2.53 -7.88 1.52
N LEU A 129 -2.39 -6.56 1.57
CA LEU A 129 -2.29 -5.80 2.81
C LEU A 129 -3.68 -5.26 3.17
N SER A 130 -4.18 -5.58 4.37
CA SER A 130 -5.46 -5.07 4.86
C SER A 130 -5.46 -4.62 6.33
N MET A 131 -6.56 -4.01 6.79
CA MET A 131 -6.76 -3.71 8.22
C MET A 131 -7.48 -4.84 8.96
N ASP A 132 -7.66 -6.01 8.33
CA ASP A 132 -8.32 -7.14 8.99
C ASP A 132 -7.46 -7.67 10.14
N GLU A 133 -8.12 -8.05 11.25
CA GLU A 133 -7.45 -8.58 12.44
C GLU A 133 -6.81 -9.95 12.21
N PHE A 134 -7.40 -10.75 11.30
CA PHE A 134 -6.95 -12.09 10.96
C PHE A 134 -6.72 -12.19 9.46
N PRO A 135 -5.60 -11.64 8.94
CA PRO A 135 -5.31 -11.67 7.53
C PRO A 135 -5.11 -13.11 7.04
N GLN A 136 -5.68 -13.44 5.88
CA GLN A 136 -5.65 -14.79 5.35
C GLN A 136 -4.65 -14.92 4.20
N THR A 137 -3.91 -16.03 4.19
CA THR A 137 -3.06 -16.41 3.06
C THR A 137 -3.83 -17.34 2.14
N HIS A 138 -3.85 -17.04 0.84
CA HIS A 138 -4.55 -17.84 -0.16
C HIS A 138 -3.61 -18.18 -1.31
N ASN A 139 -3.50 -19.46 -1.68
CA ASN A 139 -2.75 -19.90 -2.87
C ASN A 139 -1.29 -19.37 -2.95
N GLY A 140 -0.61 -19.24 -1.82
CA GLY A 140 0.75 -18.70 -1.76
C GLY A 140 0.86 -17.17 -1.85
N ILE A 141 -0.28 -16.46 -1.83
CA ILE A 141 -0.37 -15.00 -1.68
C ILE A 141 -0.57 -14.70 -0.20
N TYR A 142 0.35 -13.92 0.38
CA TYR A 142 0.38 -13.63 1.81
C TYR A 142 -0.59 -12.49 2.15
N GLY A 143 -1.63 -12.80 2.92
CA GLY A 143 -2.40 -11.76 3.59
C GLY A 143 -1.63 -11.23 4.79
N MET A 144 -1.53 -9.91 4.94
CA MET A 144 -0.88 -9.27 6.08
C MET A 144 -1.68 -8.08 6.59
N ASN A 145 -1.66 -7.86 7.91
CA ASN A 145 -2.19 -6.64 8.48
C ASN A 145 -1.24 -5.47 8.14
N ILE A 146 -1.78 -4.35 7.66
CA ILE A 146 -1.00 -3.17 7.26
C ILE A 146 -0.19 -2.62 8.44
N ILE A 147 -0.74 -2.61 9.65
CA ILE A 147 -0.03 -2.08 10.82
C ILE A 147 1.17 -2.96 11.13
N ASP A 148 0.98 -4.28 11.16
CA ASP A 148 2.08 -5.22 11.40
C ASP A 148 3.16 -5.10 10.32
N TRP A 149 2.75 -4.98 9.05
CA TRP A 149 3.67 -4.78 7.94
C TRP A 149 4.46 -3.46 8.06
N LEU A 150 3.81 -2.36 8.49
CA LEU A 150 4.46 -1.06 8.69
C LEU A 150 5.44 -1.05 9.86
N LEU A 151 5.18 -1.85 10.90
CA LEU A 151 6.03 -1.97 12.09
C LEU A 151 7.17 -2.98 11.91
N ASP A 152 7.07 -3.85 10.91
CA ASP A 152 8.13 -4.81 10.60
C ASP A 152 9.35 -4.08 10.04
N VAL A 153 10.51 -4.36 10.64
CA VAL A 153 11.79 -3.73 10.28
C VAL A 153 12.56 -4.72 9.43
N ASP A 154 12.75 -4.38 8.15
CA ASP A 154 13.64 -5.10 7.21
C ASP A 154 15.06 -5.26 7.79
#